data_AF-A0A832GXP8-F1
#
_entry.id   AF-A0A832GXP8-F1
#
_cell.length_a   1.000
_cell.length_b   1.000
_cell.length_c   1.000
_cell.angle_alpha   90.00
_cell.angle_beta   90.00
_cell.angle_gamma   90.00
#
_symmetry.space_group_name_H-M   'P 1'
#
loop_
_entity.id
_entity.type
_entity.pdbx_description
1 polymer ?
#
loop_
_entity_poly.entity_id
_entity_poly.type
_entity_poly.pdbx_seq_one_letter_code
_entity_poly.pdbx_strand_id
1 'polypeptide(L)'
;GKALTSSIFNVTPRGAWVPEMFFSMKLVKPMSALGIEYTVLDARHHLSAAQGEVGTPYEPYLLVGNEGARLALFFRDSDLSDFVSFGVNPSSEEEAAALARRFVALVLARRLENPQARVVVIAADGENWLLGSKLKAVFFDKMLGYVEECRPLLLTATASEALSSIPARRRLSWVPTTSWAGGDWVWTSRAENAQQWEMIAKAGECYVRIKRTCKDPALRLAAGFAMALALNSDVIHREYTMPQHTEAWYRQLEMVCRLGAREAEKLLSNHMTPDLSSPRVLEDCVACRPTLWDYAPQLALVAAALIGTLALLAMRRRRALDARA
;
A
#
# COMPACT_ATOMS: atom_id res chain seq x y z
N GLY A 1 1.43 1.30 -5.04
CA GLY A 1 1.73 -0.13 -4.94
C GLY A 1 2.28 -0.66 -6.26
N LYS A 2 1.54 -1.54 -6.95
CA LYS A 2 2.02 -2.30 -8.11
C LYS A 2 2.78 -1.46 -9.17
N ALA A 3 2.19 -0.37 -9.65
CA ALA A 3 2.81 0.48 -10.67
C ALA A 3 4.16 1.06 -10.23
N LEU A 4 4.27 1.51 -8.98
CA LEU A 4 5.50 2.04 -8.40
C LEU A 4 6.57 0.95 -8.27
N THR A 5 6.18 -0.23 -7.78
CA THR A 5 7.11 -1.36 -7.68
C THR A 5 7.63 -1.76 -9.06
N SER A 6 6.76 -1.79 -10.07
CA SER A 6 7.16 -2.06 -11.46
C SER A 6 8.13 -1.03 -12.02
N SER A 7 7.89 0.26 -11.77
CA SER A 7 8.77 1.32 -12.30
C SER A 7 10.13 1.35 -11.62
N ILE A 8 10.18 1.11 -10.30
CA ILE A 8 11.43 1.19 -9.52
C ILE A 8 12.30 -0.06 -9.74
N PHE A 9 11.69 -1.24 -9.70
CA PHE A 9 12.44 -2.50 -9.71
C PHE A 9 12.47 -3.19 -11.08
N ASN A 10 11.76 -2.64 -12.09
CA ASN A 10 11.63 -3.24 -13.42
C ASN A 10 11.12 -4.70 -13.38
N VAL A 11 10.13 -4.97 -12.51
CA VAL A 11 9.49 -6.28 -12.35
C VAL A 11 7.98 -6.17 -12.54
N THR A 12 7.31 -7.30 -12.75
CA THR A 12 5.84 -7.38 -12.61
C THR A 12 5.51 -8.04 -11.28
N PRO A 13 5.05 -7.29 -10.25
CA PRO A 13 4.70 -7.87 -8.96
C PRO A 13 3.53 -8.86 -9.12
N ARG A 14 3.78 -10.11 -8.72
CA ARG A 14 2.80 -11.20 -8.69
C ARG A 14 2.17 -11.36 -7.30
N GLY A 15 2.89 -11.00 -6.25
CA GLY A 15 2.39 -11.01 -4.87
C GLY A 15 2.10 -9.61 -4.34
N ALA A 16 1.27 -9.54 -3.29
CA ALA A 16 1.11 -8.33 -2.48
C ALA A 16 1.07 -8.66 -1.00
N TRP A 17 1.74 -7.84 -0.19
CA TRP A 17 1.53 -7.78 1.25
C TRP A 17 0.36 -6.84 1.53
N VAL A 18 -0.71 -7.36 2.13
CA VAL A 18 -1.79 -6.50 2.63
C VAL A 18 -1.28 -5.93 3.96
N PRO A 19 -1.25 -4.59 4.15
CA PRO A 19 -0.79 -4.00 5.41
C PRO A 19 -1.46 -4.69 6.59
N GLU A 20 -0.65 -5.10 7.56
CA GLU A 20 -1.12 -5.72 8.80
C GLU A 20 -1.89 -7.03 8.59
N MET A 21 -1.73 -7.65 7.42
CA MET A 21 -2.58 -8.75 6.96
C MET A 21 -4.07 -8.47 7.17
N PHE A 22 -4.48 -7.19 7.18
CA PHE A 22 -5.88 -6.80 7.42
C PHE A 22 -6.70 -7.13 6.19
N PHE A 23 -7.20 -8.36 6.16
CA PHE A 23 -7.82 -8.94 4.99
C PHE A 23 -9.33 -8.83 5.06
N SER A 24 -9.96 -8.70 3.90
CA SER A 24 -11.40 -8.87 3.73
C SER A 24 -11.68 -9.48 2.37
N MET A 25 -12.76 -10.24 2.24
CA MET A 25 -13.20 -10.79 0.94
C MET A 25 -13.38 -9.71 -0.14
N LYS A 26 -13.60 -8.45 0.25
CA LYS A 26 -13.67 -7.29 -0.65
C LYS A 26 -12.36 -7.03 -1.42
N LEU A 27 -11.22 -7.53 -0.95
CA LEU A 27 -9.90 -7.36 -1.59
C LEU A 27 -9.67 -8.34 -2.74
N VAL A 28 -10.36 -9.49 -2.78
CA VAL A 28 -10.10 -10.54 -3.76
C VAL A 28 -10.30 -10.05 -5.19
N LYS A 29 -11.44 -9.41 -5.48
CA LYS A 29 -11.75 -8.87 -6.81
C LYS A 29 -10.74 -7.82 -7.29
N PRO A 30 -10.44 -6.73 -6.54
CA PRO A 30 -9.48 -5.74 -7.00
C PRO A 30 -8.05 -6.31 -7.12
N MET A 31 -7.62 -7.21 -6.23
CA MET A 31 -6.31 -7.85 -6.35
C MET A 31 -6.21 -8.73 -7.60
N SER A 32 -7.22 -9.56 -7.84
CA SER A 32 -7.30 -10.42 -9.03
C SER A 32 -7.32 -9.60 -10.32
N ALA A 33 -8.13 -8.53 -10.38
CA ALA A 33 -8.20 -7.63 -11.54
C ALA A 33 -6.89 -6.88 -11.81
N LEU A 34 -6.08 -6.64 -10.76
CA LEU A 34 -4.75 -6.07 -10.89
C LEU A 34 -3.69 -7.12 -11.29
N GLY A 35 -4.04 -8.40 -11.44
CA GLY A 35 -3.10 -9.48 -11.71
C GLY A 35 -2.16 -9.74 -10.53
N ILE A 36 -2.66 -9.58 -9.30
CA ILE A 36 -2.01 -10.12 -8.10
C ILE A 36 -2.49 -11.56 -7.93
N GLU A 37 -1.54 -12.47 -7.86
CA GLU A 37 -1.76 -13.91 -7.85
C GLU A 37 -1.79 -14.48 -6.44
N TYR A 38 -1.05 -13.89 -5.50
CA TYR A 38 -1.00 -14.37 -4.12
C TYR A 38 -0.81 -13.28 -3.06
N THR A 39 -1.17 -13.62 -1.83
CA THR A 39 -0.86 -12.85 -0.61
C THR A 39 -0.56 -13.79 0.56
N VAL A 40 -0.11 -13.23 1.68
CA VAL A 40 0.19 -13.94 2.92
C VAL A 40 -0.73 -13.43 4.02
N LEU A 41 -1.37 -14.35 4.74
CA LEU A 41 -2.25 -14.09 5.88
C LEU A 41 -1.75 -14.86 7.12
N ASP A 42 -2.41 -14.67 8.27
CA ASP A 42 -2.03 -15.32 9.51
C ASP A 42 -2.80 -16.63 9.74
N ALA A 43 -2.11 -17.72 10.10
CA ALA A 43 -2.79 -19.00 10.32
C ALA A 43 -3.72 -18.98 11.53
N ARG A 44 -3.28 -18.39 12.64
CA ARG A 44 -4.02 -18.34 13.91
C ARG A 44 -5.31 -17.53 13.77
N HIS A 45 -5.29 -16.42 13.04
CA HIS A 45 -6.43 -15.50 12.96
C HIS A 45 -7.26 -15.64 11.68
N HIS A 46 -6.66 -16.02 10.55
CA HIS A 46 -7.40 -16.15 9.30
C HIS A 46 -7.80 -17.59 8.98
N LEU A 47 -6.85 -18.54 9.00
CA LEU A 47 -7.11 -19.92 8.59
C LEU A 47 -8.03 -20.65 9.58
N SER A 48 -7.88 -20.40 10.87
CA SER A 48 -8.64 -21.04 11.96
C SER A 48 -10.16 -20.86 11.84
N ALA A 49 -10.62 -19.76 11.25
CA ALA A 49 -12.04 -19.45 11.04
C ALA A 49 -12.44 -19.43 9.54
N ALA A 50 -11.55 -19.83 8.63
CA ALA A 50 -11.87 -19.91 7.21
C ALA A 50 -12.92 -20.99 6.93
N GLN A 51 -13.56 -20.92 5.75
CA GLN A 51 -14.53 -21.91 5.29
C GLN A 51 -14.09 -22.54 3.97
N GLY A 52 -14.50 -23.79 3.74
CA GLY A 52 -14.14 -24.60 2.57
C GLY A 52 -13.29 -25.80 2.96
N GLU A 53 -12.33 -26.16 2.10
CA GLU A 53 -11.41 -27.27 2.30
C GLU A 53 -10.26 -26.87 3.24
N VAL A 54 -10.58 -26.45 4.46
CA VAL A 54 -9.60 -26.02 5.45
C VAL A 54 -8.72 -27.21 5.89
N GLY A 55 -7.42 -26.97 6.02
CA GLY A 55 -6.54 -27.89 6.76
C GLY A 55 -5.40 -27.12 7.42
N THR A 56 -4.15 -27.43 7.09
CA THR A 56 -2.98 -26.82 7.78
C THR A 56 -2.43 -25.61 7.02
N PRO A 57 -1.65 -24.72 7.68
CA PRO A 57 -1.05 -23.57 7.00
C PRO A 57 0.12 -23.94 6.07
N TYR A 58 0.46 -25.22 5.97
CA TYR A 58 1.69 -25.68 5.32
C TYR A 58 1.56 -25.99 3.82
N GLU A 59 0.58 -25.38 3.17
CA GLU A 59 0.33 -25.43 1.74
C GLU A 59 -0.45 -24.17 1.30
N PRO A 60 -0.36 -23.76 0.02
CA PRO A 60 -1.16 -22.66 -0.48
C PRO A 60 -2.63 -23.07 -0.71
N TYR A 61 -3.53 -22.12 -0.50
CA TYR A 61 -4.96 -22.28 -0.72
C TYR A 61 -5.43 -21.40 -1.88
N LEU A 62 -6.42 -21.85 -2.63
CA LEU A 62 -7.09 -21.04 -3.63
C LEU A 62 -8.36 -20.43 -3.02
N LEU A 63 -8.36 -19.12 -2.80
CA LEU A 63 -9.57 -18.40 -2.41
C LEU A 63 -10.35 -17.97 -3.65
N VAL A 64 -11.62 -18.37 -3.71
CA VAL A 64 -12.54 -17.98 -4.78
C VAL A 64 -13.46 -16.88 -4.26
N GLY A 65 -13.36 -15.70 -4.84
CA GLY A 65 -14.25 -14.58 -4.58
C GLY A 65 -15.42 -14.52 -5.58
N ASN A 66 -16.19 -13.45 -5.50
CA ASN A 66 -17.30 -13.18 -6.41
C ASN A 66 -16.82 -13.03 -7.86
N GLU A 67 -17.70 -13.32 -8.82
CA GLU A 67 -17.47 -13.13 -10.26
C GLU A 67 -16.23 -13.88 -10.80
N GLY A 68 -15.86 -14.99 -10.17
CA GLY A 68 -14.72 -15.81 -10.59
C GLY A 68 -13.35 -15.23 -10.25
N ALA A 69 -13.28 -14.15 -9.46
CA ALA A 69 -12.04 -13.61 -8.92
C ALA A 69 -11.34 -14.67 -8.06
N ARG A 70 -10.01 -14.77 -8.18
CA ARG A 70 -9.21 -15.79 -7.50
C ARG A 70 -7.95 -15.17 -6.93
N LEU A 71 -7.54 -15.68 -5.77
CA LEU A 71 -6.31 -15.29 -5.09
C LEU A 71 -5.72 -16.52 -4.37
N ALA A 72 -4.44 -16.82 -4.59
CA ALA A 72 -3.77 -17.82 -3.79
C ALA A 72 -3.38 -17.22 -2.41
N LEU A 73 -3.63 -17.98 -1.36
CA LEU A 73 -3.32 -17.58 0.02
C LEU A 73 -2.24 -18.49 0.58
N PHE A 74 -1.20 -17.87 1.09
CA PHE A 74 -0.26 -18.48 2.01
C PHE A 74 -0.66 -18.08 3.43
N PHE A 75 -0.45 -18.96 4.40
CA PHE A 75 -0.66 -18.66 5.80
C PHE A 75 0.67 -18.78 6.55
N ARG A 76 1.08 -17.73 7.25
CA ARG A 76 2.29 -17.77 8.07
C ARG A 76 2.09 -18.74 9.22
N ASP A 77 3.14 -19.50 9.56
CA ASP A 77 3.20 -20.19 10.85
C ASP A 77 3.31 -19.11 11.93
N SER A 78 2.20 -18.86 12.64
CA SER A 78 2.09 -17.75 13.58
C SER A 78 3.13 -17.85 14.69
N ASP A 79 3.36 -19.04 15.24
CA ASP A 79 4.28 -19.23 16.35
C ASP A 79 5.74 -19.03 15.92
N LEU A 80 6.13 -19.56 14.76
CA LEU A 80 7.49 -19.38 14.24
C LEU A 80 7.74 -17.93 13.79
N SER A 81 6.72 -17.29 13.21
CA SER A 81 6.79 -15.89 12.81
C SER A 81 6.92 -14.97 14.02
N ASP A 82 6.13 -15.21 15.08
CA ASP A 82 6.19 -14.48 16.34
C ASP A 82 7.52 -14.76 17.07
N PHE A 83 8.06 -15.98 16.99
CA PHE A 83 9.38 -16.30 17.54
C PHE A 83 10.48 -15.45 16.90
N VAL A 84 10.53 -15.37 15.56
CA VAL A 84 11.52 -14.55 14.85
C VAL A 84 11.32 -13.05 15.11
N SER A 85 10.06 -12.60 15.23
CA SER A 85 9.73 -11.18 15.40
C SER A 85 10.00 -10.69 16.82
N PHE A 86 9.58 -11.46 17.83
CA PHE A 86 9.49 -11.00 19.22
C PHE A 86 10.19 -11.92 20.22
N GLY A 87 10.38 -13.20 19.88
CA GLY A 87 10.95 -14.22 20.78
C GLY A 87 12.47 -14.26 20.85
N VAL A 88 13.18 -13.53 19.99
CA VAL A 88 14.66 -13.55 19.91
C VAL A 88 15.26 -12.35 20.63
N ASN A 89 15.86 -12.58 21.81
CA ASN A 89 16.64 -11.59 22.56
C ASN A 89 17.91 -12.22 23.18
N PRO A 90 18.89 -12.65 22.37
CA PRO A 90 20.11 -13.28 22.85
C PRO A 90 20.99 -12.31 23.66
N SER A 91 21.65 -12.85 24.67
CA SER A 91 22.65 -12.17 25.51
C SER A 91 24.09 -12.40 25.06
N SER A 92 24.34 -13.40 24.21
CA SER A 92 25.64 -13.67 23.58
C SER A 92 25.51 -14.21 22.15
N GLU A 93 26.61 -14.26 21.40
CA GLU A 93 26.62 -14.88 20.06
C GLU A 93 26.35 -16.39 20.10
N GLU A 94 26.80 -17.07 21.16
CA GLU A 94 26.52 -18.49 21.37
C GLU A 94 25.03 -18.74 21.60
N GLU A 95 24.36 -17.86 22.36
CA GLU A 95 22.92 -17.92 22.55
C GLU A 95 22.18 -17.61 21.24
N ALA A 96 22.64 -16.61 20.47
CA ALA A 96 22.09 -16.32 19.14
C ALA A 96 22.16 -17.53 18.21
N ALA A 97 23.31 -18.21 18.18
CA ALA A 97 23.48 -19.45 17.40
C ALA A 97 22.62 -20.60 17.93
N ALA A 98 22.42 -20.72 19.25
CA ALA A 98 21.54 -21.72 19.84
C ALA A 98 20.06 -21.48 19.48
N LEU A 99 19.60 -20.23 19.52
CA LEU A 99 18.25 -19.85 19.08
C LEU A 99 18.07 -20.11 17.59
N ALA A 100 19.09 -19.85 16.76
CA ALA A 100 19.05 -20.15 15.33
C ALA A 100 18.89 -21.65 15.06
N ARG A 101 19.66 -22.51 15.76
CA ARG A 101 19.47 -23.98 15.68
C ARG A 101 18.09 -24.41 16.15
N ARG A 102 17.58 -23.80 17.23
CA ARG A 102 16.23 -24.06 17.74
C ARG A 102 15.17 -23.73 16.69
N PHE A 103 15.28 -22.59 16.01
CA PHE A 103 14.38 -22.23 14.92
C PHE A 103 14.33 -23.30 13.83
N VAL A 104 15.50 -23.71 13.32
CA VAL A 104 15.60 -24.74 12.28
C VAL A 104 14.99 -26.07 12.73
N ALA A 105 15.26 -26.49 13.97
CA ALA A 105 14.67 -27.69 14.54
C ALA A 105 13.14 -27.61 14.60
N LEU A 106 12.58 -26.45 14.98
CA LEU A 106 11.12 -26.25 15.01
C LEU A 106 10.50 -26.23 13.60
N VAL A 107 11.20 -25.70 12.59
CA VAL A 107 10.75 -25.76 11.18
C VAL A 107 10.72 -27.22 10.71
N LEU A 108 11.77 -27.99 10.97
CA LEU A 108 11.83 -29.42 10.64
C LEU A 108 10.75 -30.23 11.36
N ALA A 109 10.46 -29.89 12.62
CA ALA A 109 9.40 -30.54 13.41
C ALA A 109 8.03 -30.43 12.74
N ARG A 110 7.71 -29.34 12.02
CA ARG A 110 6.43 -29.21 11.32
C ARG A 110 6.20 -30.30 10.27
N ARG A 111 7.27 -30.81 9.65
CA ARG A 111 7.20 -31.93 8.70
C ARG A 111 6.97 -33.27 9.41
N LEU A 112 7.47 -33.42 10.64
CA LEU A 112 7.25 -34.62 11.47
C LEU A 112 5.82 -34.65 12.02
N GLU A 113 5.33 -33.51 12.52
CA GLU A 113 3.96 -33.32 13.01
C GLU A 113 2.94 -33.43 11.88
N ASN A 114 3.29 -32.94 10.70
CA ASN A 114 2.47 -33.02 9.50
C ASN A 114 3.29 -33.54 8.30
N PRO A 115 3.23 -34.86 8.02
CA PRO A 115 3.89 -35.47 6.87
C PRO A 115 3.38 -35.00 5.50
N GLN A 116 2.40 -34.10 5.44
CA GLN A 116 1.93 -33.43 4.22
C GLN A 116 2.37 -31.96 4.15
N ALA A 117 3.06 -31.41 5.16
CA ALA A 117 3.58 -30.04 5.12
C ALA A 117 4.57 -29.87 3.96
N ARG A 118 4.30 -28.92 3.05
CA ARG A 118 5.13 -28.67 1.86
C ARG A 118 5.76 -27.27 1.83
N VAL A 119 5.18 -26.31 2.53
CA VAL A 119 5.67 -24.95 2.67
C VAL A 119 5.56 -24.56 4.14
N VAL A 120 6.58 -23.91 4.71
CA VAL A 120 6.46 -23.22 6.00
C VAL A 120 6.69 -21.74 5.72
N VAL A 121 5.69 -20.92 5.98
CA VAL A 121 5.76 -19.48 5.70
C VAL A 121 6.11 -18.75 6.98
N ILE A 122 7.18 -17.97 6.93
CA ILE A 122 7.64 -17.11 8.02
C ILE A 122 7.45 -15.68 7.55
N ALA A 123 6.66 -14.91 8.28
CA ALA A 123 6.30 -13.55 7.90
C ALA A 123 6.46 -12.60 9.09
N ALA A 124 7.45 -11.72 8.98
CA ALA A 124 7.89 -10.79 10.01
C ALA A 124 8.27 -9.45 9.37
N ASP A 125 8.23 -8.38 10.17
CA ASP A 125 8.64 -7.05 9.72
C ASP A 125 10.13 -7.01 9.38
N GLY A 126 10.47 -6.24 8.34
CA GLY A 126 11.80 -6.25 7.73
C GLY A 126 12.90 -5.70 8.64
N GLU A 127 12.51 -4.91 9.64
CA GLU A 127 13.37 -4.28 10.63
C GLU A 127 13.58 -5.11 11.91
N ASN A 128 12.85 -6.21 12.11
CA ASN A 128 12.89 -6.95 13.39
C ASN A 128 14.31 -7.41 13.80
N TRP A 129 15.16 -7.75 12.83
CA TRP A 129 16.55 -8.14 13.07
C TRP A 129 17.51 -6.95 13.25
N LEU A 130 17.08 -5.73 12.87
CA LEU A 130 17.83 -4.47 13.03
C LEU A 130 17.58 -3.80 14.39
N LEU A 131 16.40 -4.03 14.97
CA LEU A 131 15.97 -3.34 16.18
C LEU A 131 16.54 -3.97 17.46
N GLY A 132 17.00 -3.12 18.37
CA GLY A 132 17.50 -3.52 19.69
C GLY A 132 18.98 -3.91 19.66
N SER A 133 19.29 -5.20 19.72
CA SER A 133 20.65 -5.72 19.86
C SER A 133 21.24 -6.18 18.54
N LYS A 134 22.54 -5.89 18.31
CA LYS A 134 23.32 -6.44 17.19
C LYS A 134 23.31 -7.97 17.17
N LEU A 135 23.09 -8.62 18.31
CA LEU A 135 23.01 -10.08 18.40
C LEU A 135 21.76 -10.64 17.70
N LYS A 136 20.71 -9.84 17.45
CA LYS A 136 19.59 -10.27 16.60
C LYS A 136 19.99 -10.42 15.14
N ALA A 137 20.87 -9.55 14.65
CA ALA A 137 21.46 -9.69 13.32
C ALA A 137 22.34 -10.94 13.23
N VAL A 138 23.11 -11.24 14.29
CA VAL A 138 23.88 -12.50 14.39
C VAL A 138 22.94 -13.71 14.37
N PHE A 139 21.86 -13.69 15.15
CA PHE A 139 20.84 -14.75 15.11
C PHE A 139 20.30 -14.94 13.69
N PHE A 140 19.92 -13.85 13.02
CA PHE A 140 19.31 -13.90 11.69
C PHE A 140 20.27 -14.49 10.65
N ASP A 141 21.54 -14.05 10.65
CA ASP A 141 22.59 -14.60 9.79
C ASP A 141 22.80 -16.09 10.02
N LYS A 142 22.95 -16.52 11.29
CA LYS A 142 23.10 -17.94 11.64
C LYS A 142 21.87 -18.76 11.26
N MET A 143 20.68 -18.21 11.48
CA MET A 143 19.41 -18.87 11.14
C MET A 143 19.34 -19.17 9.64
N LEU A 144 19.66 -18.19 8.79
CA LEU A 144 19.69 -18.39 7.34
C LEU A 144 20.74 -19.42 6.93
N GLY A 145 21.97 -19.32 7.44
CA GLY A 145 23.03 -20.30 7.17
C GLY A 145 22.62 -21.73 7.53
N TYR A 146 22.05 -21.93 8.72
CA TYR A 146 21.60 -23.26 9.14
C TYR A 146 20.40 -23.79 8.33
N VAL A 147 19.51 -22.92 7.85
CA VAL A 147 18.44 -23.33 6.92
C VAL A 147 19.03 -23.82 5.61
N GLU A 148 20.06 -23.14 5.07
CA GLU A 148 20.73 -23.55 3.83
C GLU A 148 21.51 -24.86 3.97
N GLU A 149 22.15 -25.09 5.12
CA GLU A 149 22.86 -26.33 5.45
C GLU A 149 21.93 -27.55 5.53
N CYS A 150 20.62 -27.35 5.78
CA CYS A 150 19.64 -28.42 5.90
C CYS A 150 19.20 -29.03 4.56
N ARG A 151 19.83 -28.70 3.43
CA ARG A 151 19.51 -29.32 2.13
C ARG A 151 19.77 -30.83 2.15
N PRO A 152 18.92 -31.67 1.53
CA PRO A 152 17.71 -31.32 0.77
C PRO A 152 16.42 -31.27 1.63
N LEU A 153 16.51 -31.36 2.95
CA LEU A 153 15.35 -31.42 3.86
C LEU A 153 14.59 -30.09 3.91
N LEU A 154 15.31 -28.97 3.89
CA LEU A 154 14.76 -27.63 3.79
C LEU A 154 15.27 -26.93 2.53
N LEU A 155 14.37 -26.22 1.87
CA LEU A 155 14.64 -25.41 0.69
C LEU A 155 14.03 -24.03 0.92
N THR A 156 14.84 -22.98 0.76
CA THR A 156 14.33 -21.62 0.66
C THR A 156 13.78 -21.38 -0.73
N ALA A 157 12.64 -20.70 -0.80
CA ALA A 157 11.98 -20.35 -2.05
C ALA A 157 11.22 -19.04 -1.87
N THR A 158 11.14 -18.25 -2.93
CA THR A 158 10.17 -17.15 -3.01
C THR A 158 8.74 -17.73 -3.02
N ALA A 159 7.75 -16.95 -2.59
CA ALA A 159 6.36 -17.36 -2.67
C ALA A 159 5.89 -17.69 -4.11
N SER A 160 6.47 -17.03 -5.12
CA SER A 160 6.21 -17.33 -6.54
C SER A 160 6.75 -18.70 -6.96
N GLU A 161 7.96 -19.06 -6.53
CA GLU A 161 8.56 -20.39 -6.80
C GLU A 161 7.82 -21.49 -6.04
N ALA A 162 7.45 -21.23 -4.78
CA ALA A 162 6.65 -22.14 -3.96
C ALA A 162 5.29 -22.41 -4.62
N LEU A 163 4.58 -21.37 -5.08
CA LEU A 163 3.27 -21.52 -5.74
C LEU A 163 3.38 -22.26 -7.07
N SER A 164 4.48 -22.07 -7.81
CA SER A 164 4.73 -22.77 -9.08
C SER A 164 5.00 -24.26 -8.88
N SER A 165 5.70 -24.61 -7.78
CA SER A 165 6.07 -26.00 -7.46
C SER A 165 5.00 -26.75 -6.67
N ILE A 166 4.18 -26.02 -5.93
CA ILE A 166 3.15 -26.53 -5.02
C ILE A 166 1.84 -25.80 -5.36
N PRO A 167 1.05 -26.35 -6.30
CA PRO A 167 -0.20 -25.72 -6.71
C PRO A 167 -1.19 -25.62 -5.55
N ALA A 168 -1.93 -24.51 -5.48
CA ALA A 168 -3.01 -24.30 -4.52
C ALA A 168 -4.21 -25.22 -4.83
N ARG A 169 -4.22 -26.42 -4.22
CA ARG A 169 -5.23 -27.45 -4.48
C ARG A 169 -6.49 -27.25 -3.65
N ARG A 170 -6.32 -26.93 -2.37
CA ARG A 170 -7.44 -26.70 -1.45
C ARG A 170 -8.13 -25.39 -1.75
N ARG A 171 -9.45 -25.42 -1.78
CA ARG A 171 -10.30 -24.27 -2.07
C ARG A 171 -10.94 -23.73 -0.80
N LEU A 172 -10.70 -22.45 -0.53
CA LEU A 172 -11.43 -21.71 0.49
C LEU A 172 -12.57 -20.93 -0.17
N SER A 173 -13.75 -20.98 0.43
CA SER A 173 -14.91 -20.20 0.01
C SER A 173 -14.99 -18.85 0.73
N TRP A 174 -14.38 -18.75 1.92
CA TRP A 174 -14.42 -17.55 2.73
C TRP A 174 -13.25 -17.51 3.72
N VAL A 175 -12.78 -16.30 4.00
CA VAL A 175 -11.77 -15.99 5.02
C VAL A 175 -12.28 -14.80 5.85
N PRO A 176 -12.12 -14.82 7.19
CA PRO A 176 -12.60 -13.75 8.05
C PRO A 176 -11.98 -12.39 7.74
N THR A 177 -12.73 -11.34 8.07
CA THR A 177 -12.20 -9.97 8.03
C THR A 177 -11.45 -9.69 9.33
N THR A 178 -10.12 -9.71 9.29
CA THR A 178 -9.24 -9.56 10.46
C THR A 178 -7.81 -9.23 10.02
N SER A 179 -6.96 -8.81 10.97
CA SER A 179 -5.49 -8.70 10.84
C SER A 179 -4.76 -9.92 11.41
N TRP A 180 -3.42 -9.90 11.33
CA TRP A 180 -2.55 -10.79 12.10
C TRP A 180 -2.68 -10.60 13.63
N ALA A 181 -3.30 -9.52 14.11
CA ALA A 181 -3.58 -9.26 15.52
C ALA A 181 -5.00 -9.68 15.95
N GLY A 182 -5.74 -10.37 15.08
CA GLY A 182 -7.07 -10.91 15.42
C GLY A 182 -8.21 -9.90 15.42
N GLY A 183 -8.06 -8.75 14.78
CA GLY A 183 -9.18 -7.83 14.54
C GLY A 183 -8.76 -6.48 13.98
N ASP A 184 -9.68 -5.51 14.03
CA ASP A 184 -9.46 -4.11 13.64
C ASP A 184 -9.19 -3.19 14.83
N TRP A 185 -9.28 -3.71 16.06
CA TRP A 185 -9.14 -2.96 17.31
C TRP A 185 -7.83 -2.18 17.42
N VAL A 186 -6.78 -2.59 16.70
CA VAL A 186 -5.52 -1.85 16.58
C VAL A 186 -5.72 -0.46 15.97
N TRP A 187 -6.72 -0.28 15.11
CA TRP A 187 -7.03 0.99 14.41
C TRP A 187 -8.39 1.60 14.77
N THR A 188 -9.14 0.98 15.70
CA THR A 188 -10.50 1.44 16.07
C THR A 188 -10.72 1.60 17.58
N SER A 189 -9.79 1.15 18.43
CA SER A 189 -9.99 1.13 19.89
C SER A 189 -9.81 2.49 20.58
N ARG A 190 -9.13 3.46 19.95
CA ARG A 190 -8.91 4.80 20.53
C ARG A 190 -10.08 5.72 20.24
N ALA A 191 -10.42 6.61 21.17
CA ALA A 191 -11.43 7.64 20.94
C ALA A 191 -11.07 8.54 19.74
N GLU A 192 -9.78 8.82 19.58
CA GLU A 192 -9.24 9.61 18.48
C GLU A 192 -9.38 8.91 17.11
N ASN A 193 -9.42 7.57 17.08
CA ASN A 193 -9.60 6.83 15.83
C ASN A 193 -10.95 7.12 15.19
N ALA A 194 -12.02 7.28 15.97
CA ALA A 194 -13.34 7.61 15.44
C ALA A 194 -13.30 8.92 14.64
N GLN A 195 -12.61 9.94 15.16
CA GLN A 195 -12.42 11.22 14.47
C GLN A 195 -11.56 11.05 13.20
N GLN A 196 -10.49 10.26 13.26
CA GLN A 196 -9.66 9.98 12.09
C GLN A 196 -10.46 9.29 10.98
N TRP A 197 -11.26 8.28 11.31
CA TRP A 197 -12.09 7.57 10.33
C TRP A 197 -13.18 8.46 9.73
N GLU A 198 -13.76 9.40 10.50
CA GLU A 198 -14.68 10.40 9.96
C GLU A 198 -13.98 11.31 8.93
N MET A 199 -12.78 11.81 9.25
CA MET A 199 -11.97 12.61 8.33
C MET A 199 -11.60 11.82 7.07
N ILE A 200 -11.19 10.56 7.23
CA ILE A 200 -10.85 9.65 6.12
C ILE A 200 -12.07 9.38 5.23
N ALA A 201 -13.27 9.22 5.80
CA ALA A 201 -14.48 9.02 5.02
C ALA A 201 -14.77 10.23 4.10
N LYS A 202 -14.71 11.45 4.66
CA LYS A 202 -14.85 12.70 3.89
C LYS A 202 -13.75 12.87 2.84
N ALA A 203 -12.51 12.53 3.19
CA ALA A 203 -11.38 12.47 2.26
C ALA A 203 -11.69 11.52 1.08
N GLY A 204 -12.20 10.33 1.38
CA GLY A 204 -12.56 9.30 0.41
C GLY A 204 -13.63 9.76 -0.58
N GLU A 205 -14.66 10.47 -0.12
CA GLU A 205 -15.69 11.05 -0.99
C GLU A 205 -15.11 12.05 -1.99
N CYS A 206 -14.19 12.92 -1.53
CA CYS A 206 -13.46 13.86 -2.38
C CYS A 206 -12.61 13.13 -3.43
N TYR A 207 -11.82 12.15 -3.00
CA TYR A 207 -10.99 11.34 -3.89
C TYR A 207 -11.81 10.62 -4.97
N VAL A 208 -12.93 9.98 -4.60
CA VAL A 208 -13.80 9.27 -5.54
C VAL A 208 -14.41 10.22 -6.56
N ARG A 209 -14.82 11.42 -6.13
CA ARG A 209 -15.34 12.47 -7.02
C ARG A 209 -14.30 12.84 -8.07
N ILE A 210 -13.11 13.27 -7.64
CA ILE A 210 -11.99 13.61 -8.54
C ILE A 210 -11.68 12.47 -9.50
N LYS A 211 -11.61 11.22 -8.99
CA LYS A 211 -11.30 10.05 -9.81
C LYS A 211 -12.34 9.79 -10.90
N ARG A 212 -13.62 10.08 -10.64
CA ARG A 212 -14.73 9.89 -11.59
C ARG A 212 -14.88 11.03 -12.59
N THR A 213 -14.74 12.28 -12.14
CA THR A 213 -15.10 13.46 -12.94
C THR A 213 -13.92 14.12 -13.61
N CYS A 214 -12.73 14.11 -13.00
CA CYS A 214 -11.57 14.80 -13.54
C CYS A 214 -10.62 13.82 -14.29
N LYS A 215 -10.07 14.26 -15.44
CA LYS A 215 -9.11 13.49 -16.25
C LYS A 215 -7.65 13.93 -16.09
N ASP A 216 -7.42 15.09 -15.45
CA ASP A 216 -6.10 15.65 -15.21
C ASP A 216 -5.21 14.68 -14.40
N PRO A 217 -4.06 14.23 -14.96
CA PRO A 217 -3.16 13.32 -14.27
C PRO A 217 -2.54 13.90 -13.00
N ALA A 218 -2.16 15.19 -12.99
CA ALA A 218 -1.54 15.84 -11.84
C ALA A 218 -2.54 15.95 -10.68
N LEU A 219 -3.77 16.34 -11.00
CA LEU A 219 -4.86 16.40 -10.02
C LEU A 219 -5.15 15.02 -9.40
N ARG A 220 -5.23 13.97 -10.23
CA ARG A 220 -5.49 12.60 -9.76
C ARG A 220 -4.32 12.05 -8.93
N LEU A 221 -3.08 12.41 -9.28
CA LEU A 221 -1.89 12.05 -8.53
C LEU A 221 -1.88 12.73 -7.15
N ALA A 222 -2.05 14.04 -7.10
CA ALA A 222 -2.11 14.81 -5.86
C ALA A 222 -3.21 14.29 -4.93
N ALA A 223 -4.41 14.06 -5.46
CA ALA A 223 -5.53 13.53 -4.70
C ALA A 223 -5.28 12.10 -4.20
N GLY A 224 -4.70 11.25 -5.04
CA GLY A 224 -4.33 9.88 -4.66
C GLY A 224 -3.26 9.83 -3.57
N PHE A 225 -2.26 10.72 -3.66
CA PHE A 225 -1.22 10.84 -2.65
C PHE A 225 -1.78 11.31 -1.30
N ALA A 226 -2.57 12.39 -1.30
CA ALA A 226 -3.19 12.90 -0.08
C ALA A 226 -4.12 11.87 0.57
N MET A 227 -4.92 11.14 -0.23
CA MET A 227 -5.76 10.05 0.28
C MET A 227 -4.93 8.92 0.90
N ALA A 228 -3.82 8.53 0.26
CA ALA A 228 -2.96 7.47 0.78
C ALA A 228 -2.33 7.85 2.13
N LEU A 229 -1.91 9.11 2.28
CA LEU A 229 -1.31 9.63 3.51
C LEU A 229 -2.36 9.82 4.63
N ALA A 230 -3.60 10.18 4.29
CA ALA A 230 -4.71 10.20 5.24
C ALA A 230 -5.06 8.78 5.74
N LEU A 231 -4.91 7.77 4.88
CA LEU A 231 -5.11 6.35 5.18
C LEU A 231 -3.91 5.65 5.84
N ASN A 232 -2.85 6.37 6.19
CA ASN A 232 -1.67 5.74 6.75
C ASN A 232 -2.01 5.01 8.06
N SER A 233 -1.89 3.67 8.05
CA SER A 233 -2.21 2.82 9.20
C SER A 233 -1.30 3.07 10.39
N ASP A 234 -0.06 3.53 10.18
CA ASP A 234 0.90 3.80 11.26
C ASP A 234 0.39 4.88 12.21
N VAL A 235 -0.18 5.96 11.67
CA VAL A 235 -0.67 7.10 12.46
C VAL A 235 -2.09 6.90 13.01
N ILE A 236 -2.76 5.84 12.57
CA ILE A 236 -4.07 5.41 13.09
C ILE A 236 -3.88 4.32 14.15
N HIS A 237 -2.73 3.62 14.13
CA HIS A 237 -2.37 2.58 15.09
C HIS A 237 -2.54 3.07 16.53
N ARG A 238 -3.12 2.25 17.39
CA ARG A 238 -3.48 2.60 18.79
C ARG A 238 -2.30 3.04 19.66
N GLU A 239 -1.08 2.62 19.31
CA GLU A 239 0.15 2.98 20.05
C GLU A 239 0.81 4.26 19.52
N TYR A 240 0.51 4.66 18.29
CA TYR A 240 1.16 5.78 17.58
C TYR A 240 0.15 6.79 17.04
N THR A 241 -1.05 6.83 17.63
CA THR A 241 -2.18 7.60 17.12
C THR A 241 -1.83 9.08 17.01
N MET A 242 -1.88 9.62 15.78
CA MET A 242 -1.51 10.99 15.45
C MET A 242 -2.61 11.66 14.60
N PRO A 243 -3.69 12.16 15.22
CA PRO A 243 -4.83 12.74 14.50
C PRO A 243 -4.46 13.95 13.64
N GLN A 244 -3.46 14.72 14.04
CA GLN A 244 -3.00 15.91 13.32
C GLN A 244 -2.45 15.56 11.93
N HIS A 245 -1.80 14.40 11.78
CA HIS A 245 -1.34 13.92 10.47
C HIS A 245 -2.54 13.61 9.57
N THR A 246 -3.51 12.83 10.07
CA THR A 246 -4.72 12.51 9.32
C THR A 246 -5.48 13.78 8.94
N GLU A 247 -5.62 14.74 9.87
CA GLU A 247 -6.29 16.02 9.62
C GLU A 247 -5.56 16.84 8.56
N ALA A 248 -4.23 16.94 8.61
CA ALA A 248 -3.42 17.65 7.62
C ALA A 248 -3.69 17.15 6.19
N TRP A 249 -3.67 15.83 6.03
CA TRP A 249 -3.86 15.20 4.71
C TRP A 249 -5.31 15.18 4.24
N TYR A 250 -6.25 15.03 5.16
CA TYR A 250 -7.67 15.26 4.90
C TYR A 250 -7.91 16.67 4.35
N ARG A 251 -7.42 17.71 5.03
CA ARG A 251 -7.57 19.11 4.61
C ARG A 251 -6.89 19.37 3.26
N GLN A 252 -5.70 18.82 3.04
CA GLN A 252 -5.03 18.96 1.75
C GLN A 252 -5.87 18.36 0.61
N LEU A 253 -6.49 17.20 0.83
CA LEU A 253 -7.36 16.59 -0.17
C LEU A 253 -8.65 17.39 -0.39
N GLU A 254 -9.23 17.96 0.66
CA GLU A 254 -10.38 18.86 0.56
C GLU A 254 -10.04 20.10 -0.28
N MET A 255 -8.87 20.70 -0.06
CA MET A 255 -8.38 21.82 -0.88
C MET A 255 -8.17 21.43 -2.34
N VAL A 256 -7.55 20.27 -2.60
CA VAL A 256 -7.38 19.73 -3.96
C VAL A 256 -8.73 19.50 -4.64
N CYS A 257 -9.73 18.99 -3.90
CA CYS A 257 -11.09 18.78 -4.39
C CYS A 257 -11.78 20.09 -4.77
N ARG A 258 -11.62 21.14 -3.98
CA ARG A 258 -12.28 22.44 -4.20
C ARG A 258 -11.57 23.31 -5.24
N LEU A 259 -10.25 23.41 -5.15
CA LEU A 259 -9.44 24.36 -5.92
C LEU A 259 -8.84 23.76 -7.20
N GLY A 260 -8.91 22.43 -7.36
CA GLY A 260 -8.53 21.75 -8.59
C GLY A 260 -7.04 21.82 -8.90
N ALA A 261 -6.70 22.03 -10.18
CA ALA A 261 -5.35 21.86 -10.71
C ALA A 261 -4.29 22.73 -10.01
N ARG A 262 -4.63 23.98 -9.68
CA ARG A 262 -3.69 24.90 -9.01
C ARG A 262 -3.19 24.36 -7.67
N GLU A 263 -4.08 23.82 -6.86
CA GLU A 263 -3.71 23.28 -5.56
C GLU A 263 -2.94 21.96 -5.70
N ALA A 264 -3.30 21.15 -6.71
CA ALA A 264 -2.55 19.95 -7.04
C ALA A 264 -1.11 20.30 -7.46
N GLU A 265 -0.91 21.28 -8.34
CA GLU A 265 0.42 21.74 -8.75
C GLU A 265 1.24 22.28 -7.57
N LYS A 266 0.61 23.05 -6.68
CA LYS A 266 1.25 23.54 -5.46
C LYS A 266 1.74 22.39 -4.58
N LEU A 267 0.89 21.39 -4.33
CA LEU A 267 1.27 20.21 -3.55
C LEU A 267 2.43 19.44 -4.21
N LEU A 268 2.36 19.23 -5.53
CA LEU A 268 3.38 18.49 -6.28
C LEU A 268 4.73 19.22 -6.34
N SER A 269 4.71 20.55 -6.44
CA SER A 269 5.92 21.38 -6.43
C SER A 269 6.52 21.56 -5.03
N ASN A 270 5.72 21.47 -3.98
CA ASN A 270 6.17 21.53 -2.58
C ASN A 270 6.60 20.17 -2.01
N HIS A 271 7.19 19.31 -2.84
CA HIS A 271 7.64 17.95 -2.46
C HIS A 271 6.57 17.12 -1.72
N MET A 272 5.29 17.31 -2.04
CA MET A 272 4.17 16.62 -1.39
C MET A 272 4.14 16.85 0.13
N THR A 273 4.31 18.11 0.55
CA THR A 273 4.10 18.55 1.94
C THR A 273 2.79 19.34 2.04
N PRO A 274 1.86 18.98 2.95
CA PRO A 274 0.57 19.65 3.07
C PRO A 274 0.73 21.07 3.61
N ASP A 275 -0.08 22.01 3.12
CA ASP A 275 -0.09 23.39 3.63
C ASP A 275 -1.08 23.54 4.80
N LEU A 276 -0.53 23.62 6.01
CA LEU A 276 -1.30 23.71 7.26
C LEU A 276 -1.79 25.13 7.59
N SER A 277 -1.38 26.14 6.82
CA SER A 277 -1.76 27.54 7.08
C SER A 277 -3.20 27.86 6.65
N SER A 278 -3.85 26.95 5.93
CA SER A 278 -5.17 27.19 5.35
C SER A 278 -6.30 26.97 6.39
N PRO A 279 -7.29 27.90 6.48
CA PRO A 279 -8.40 27.80 7.43
C PRO A 279 -9.29 26.58 7.12
N ARG A 280 -9.98 26.05 8.16
CA ARG A 280 -11.05 25.05 8.00
C ARG A 280 -12.20 25.69 7.21
N VAL A 281 -12.63 25.10 6.10
CA VAL A 281 -13.76 25.63 5.35
C VAL A 281 -14.83 24.56 5.15
N LEU A 282 -15.94 24.71 5.86
CA LEU A 282 -17.12 23.86 5.82
C LEU A 282 -18.07 24.30 4.69
N GLU A 283 -17.71 24.14 3.42
CA GLU A 283 -18.61 24.45 2.28
C GLU A 283 -18.40 23.56 1.05
N ASP A 284 -19.44 23.46 0.21
CA ASP A 284 -19.58 22.52 -0.91
C ASP A 284 -18.41 22.52 -1.91
N CYS A 285 -17.86 21.33 -2.14
CA CYS A 285 -16.82 21.04 -3.11
C CYS A 285 -17.32 21.14 -4.56
N VAL A 286 -16.82 22.10 -5.34
CA VAL A 286 -17.08 22.23 -6.79
C VAL A 286 -15.84 21.80 -7.59
N ALA A 287 -15.56 20.50 -7.62
CA ALA A 287 -14.42 19.95 -8.35
C ALA A 287 -14.58 20.08 -9.88
N CYS A 288 -13.48 20.32 -10.58
CA CYS A 288 -13.35 20.36 -12.05
C CYS A 288 -14.08 21.49 -12.82
N ARG A 289 -14.45 22.64 -12.23
CA ARG A 289 -14.78 23.83 -13.05
C ARG A 289 -13.48 24.45 -13.56
N PRO A 290 -13.27 24.59 -14.88
CA PRO A 290 -12.13 25.32 -15.38
C PRO A 290 -12.19 26.77 -14.86
N THR A 291 -11.13 27.19 -14.21
CA THR A 291 -10.89 28.56 -13.81
C THR A 291 -10.43 29.37 -15.03
N LEU A 292 -10.52 30.70 -14.99
CA LEU A 292 -9.97 31.58 -16.03
C LEU A 292 -8.47 31.30 -16.32
N TRP A 293 -7.75 30.75 -15.34
CA TRP A 293 -6.34 30.37 -15.47
C TRP A 293 -6.11 29.12 -16.32
N ASP A 294 -7.06 28.19 -16.34
CA ASP A 294 -7.01 27.02 -17.24
C ASP A 294 -7.11 27.46 -18.72
N TYR A 295 -7.66 28.65 -18.97
CA TYR A 295 -7.68 29.30 -20.27
C TYR A 295 -6.52 30.27 -20.50
N ALA A 296 -5.69 30.57 -19.50
CA ALA A 296 -4.62 31.57 -19.61
C ALA A 296 -3.63 31.31 -20.76
N PRO A 297 -3.20 30.06 -21.06
CA PRO A 297 -2.35 29.79 -22.22
C PRO A 297 -3.04 30.12 -23.55
N GLN A 298 -4.34 29.81 -23.64
CA GLN A 298 -5.16 30.03 -24.83
C GLN A 298 -5.46 31.53 -25.00
N LEU A 299 -5.75 32.22 -23.90
CA LEU A 299 -5.95 33.67 -23.84
C LEU A 299 -4.66 34.43 -24.17
N ALA A 300 -3.50 33.95 -23.72
CA ALA A 300 -2.20 34.53 -24.06
C ALA A 300 -1.89 34.38 -25.56
N LEU A 301 -2.19 33.23 -26.16
CA LEU A 301 -2.07 33.02 -27.60
C LEU A 301 -2.99 33.94 -28.41
N VAL A 302 -4.26 34.10 -27.98
CA VAL A 302 -5.21 35.01 -28.62
C VAL A 302 -4.76 36.47 -28.48
N ALA A 303 -4.26 36.88 -27.32
CA ALA A 303 -3.73 38.22 -27.09
C ALA A 303 -2.50 38.51 -27.96
N ALA A 304 -1.57 37.56 -28.05
CA ALA A 304 -0.39 37.68 -28.91
C ALA A 304 -0.78 37.80 -30.40
N ALA A 305 -1.76 37.03 -30.86
CA ALA A 305 -2.27 37.11 -32.23
C ALA A 305 -2.92 38.48 -32.52
N LEU A 306 -3.73 39.00 -31.59
CA LEU A 306 -4.35 40.32 -31.72
C LEU A 306 -3.31 41.45 -31.78
N ILE A 307 -2.29 41.41 -30.92
CA ILE A 307 -1.20 42.39 -30.91
C ILE A 307 -0.42 42.33 -32.23
N GLY A 308 -0.09 41.13 -32.72
CA GLY A 308 0.57 40.95 -34.02
C GLY A 308 -0.24 41.53 -35.19
N THR A 309 -1.56 41.33 -35.17
CA THR A 309 -2.47 41.83 -36.22
C THR A 309 -2.55 43.37 -36.21
N LEU A 310 -2.64 43.98 -35.02
CA LEU A 310 -2.63 45.43 -34.85
C LEU A 310 -1.30 46.07 -35.29
N ALA A 311 -0.17 45.42 -34.98
CA ALA A 311 1.15 45.88 -35.43
C ALA A 311 1.27 45.84 -36.97
N LEU A 312 0.76 44.79 -37.61
CA LEU A 312 0.72 44.66 -39.07
C LEU A 312 -0.16 45.73 -39.74
N LEU A 313 -1.32 46.04 -39.16
CA LEU A 313 -2.20 47.12 -39.61
C LEU A 313 -1.54 48.49 -39.48
N ALA A 314 -0.86 48.75 -38.36
CA ALA A 314 -0.12 49.99 -38.14
C ALA A 314 1.04 50.14 -39.14
N MET A 315 1.80 49.07 -39.41
CA MET A 315 2.87 49.08 -40.41
C MET A 315 2.35 49.31 -41.84
N ARG A 316 1.23 48.67 -42.22
CA ARG A 316 0.59 48.91 -43.53
C ARG A 316 0.13 50.36 -43.66
N ARG A 317 -0.46 50.93 -42.60
CA ARG A 317 -0.91 52.32 -42.59
C ARG A 317 0.26 53.30 -42.72
N ARG A 318 1.38 53.01 -42.07
CA ARG A 318 2.62 53.80 -42.17
C ARG A 318 3.21 53.76 -43.58
N ARG A 319 3.35 52.55 -44.17
CA ARG A 319 3.80 52.40 -45.57
C ARG A 319 2.89 53.08 -46.59
N ALA A 320 1.58 53.09 -46.37
CA ALA A 320 0.63 53.78 -47.24
C ALA A 320 0.70 55.31 -47.13
N LEU A 321 1.13 55.84 -45.98
CA LEU A 321 1.40 57.27 -45.78
C LEU A 321 2.74 57.66 -46.41
N ASP A 322 3.78 56.85 -46.24
CA ASP A 322 5.11 57.08 -46.83
C ASP A 322 5.08 56.98 -48.37
N ALA A 323 4.19 56.16 -48.95
CA ALA A 323 4.00 56.06 -50.41
C ALA A 323 3.15 57.20 -51.02
N ARG A 324 2.59 58.10 -50.19
CA ARG A 324 1.80 59.27 -50.61
C ARG A 324 2.54 60.60 -50.41
N ALA A 325 3.74 60.56 -49.82
CA ALA A 325 4.67 61.68 -49.70
C ALA A 325 5.69 61.62 -50.85
#